data_AF-A0A318TU65-F1
#
_entry.id   AF-A0A318TU65-F1
#
_cell.length_a   1.000
_cell.length_b   1.000
_cell.length_c   1.000
_cell.angle_alpha   90.00
_cell.angle_beta   90.00
_cell.angle_gamma   90.00
#
_symmetry.space_group_name_H-M   'P 1'
#
loop_
_entity.id
_entity.type
_entity.pdbx_description
1 polymer ?
#
loop_
_entity_poly.entity_id
_entity_poly.type
_entity_poly.pdbx_seq_one_letter_code
_entity_poly.pdbx_strand_id
1 'polypeptide(L)'
;MTDDEMLTLAIPADLAVADAEECRQRLLGLLAAGDAPVTVLFEGEERLGVVAMQLALAATTAANAAGRAASFDADSRAALAHLGWEG
;
A
#
# COMPACT_ATOMS: atom_id res chain seq x y z
N MET A 1 -0.50 24.89 -10.79
CA MET A 1 -1.37 24.07 -9.93
C MET A 1 -1.30 22.67 -10.49
N THR A 2 -0.31 21.89 -10.07
CA THR A 2 -0.38 20.44 -10.27
C THR A 2 -1.29 19.93 -9.17
N ASP A 3 -2.45 19.42 -9.56
CA ASP A 3 -3.22 18.52 -8.71
C ASP A 3 -2.26 17.37 -8.42
N ASP A 4 -1.78 17.29 -7.17
CA ASP A 4 -0.93 16.19 -6.72
C ASP A 4 -1.85 14.96 -6.66
N GLU A 5 -2.02 14.29 -7.81
CA GLU A 5 -2.99 13.21 -8.01
C GLU A 5 -2.57 12.00 -7.18
N MET A 6 -2.94 11.99 -5.90
CA MET A 6 -2.53 10.96 -4.96
C MET A 6 -3.09 9.60 -5.37
N LEU A 7 -2.20 8.68 -5.73
CA LEU A 7 -2.58 7.33 -6.15
C LEU A 7 -2.95 6.53 -4.91
N THR A 8 -4.23 6.19 -4.80
CA THR A 8 -4.75 5.46 -3.63
C THR A 8 -4.96 3.99 -3.96
N LEU A 9 -4.31 3.09 -3.20
CA LEU A 9 -4.57 1.66 -3.28
C LEU A 9 -5.33 1.19 -2.04
N ALA A 10 -6.57 0.77 -2.24
CA ALA A 10 -7.38 0.11 -1.22
C ALA A 10 -7.11 -1.39 -1.22
N ILE A 11 -6.75 -1.93 -0.05
CA ILE A 11 -6.43 -3.35 0.15
C ILE A 11 -7.48 -3.95 1.08
N PRO A 12 -8.32 -4.89 0.62
CA PRO A 12 -9.38 -5.47 1.44
C PRO A 12 -8.83 -6.27 2.63
N ALA A 13 -9.54 -6.26 3.76
CA ALA A 13 -9.15 -7.00 4.97
C ALA A 13 -9.23 -8.52 4.81
N ASP A 14 -10.09 -9.02 3.93
CA ASP A 14 -10.21 -10.46 3.63
C ASP A 14 -9.35 -10.86 2.41
N LEU A 15 -8.25 -10.13 2.14
CA LEU A 15 -7.37 -10.39 1.00
C LEU A 15 -6.80 -11.81 1.07
N ALA A 16 -7.23 -12.67 0.15
CA ALA A 16 -6.61 -13.97 -0.01
C ALA A 16 -5.25 -13.82 -0.69
N VAL A 17 -4.37 -14.82 -0.52
CA VAL A 17 -3.01 -14.82 -1.11
C VAL A 17 -3.06 -14.66 -2.65
N ALA A 18 -4.11 -15.18 -3.30
CA ALA A 18 -4.31 -15.04 -4.74
C ALA A 18 -4.59 -13.59 -5.15
N ASP A 19 -5.31 -12.83 -4.33
CA ASP A 19 -5.66 -11.44 -4.59
C ASP A 19 -4.49 -10.50 -4.29
N ALA A 20 -3.57 -10.90 -3.40
CA ALA A 20 -2.38 -10.11 -3.07
C ALA A 20 -1.45 -9.91 -4.26
N GLU A 21 -1.27 -10.91 -5.11
CA GLU A 21 -0.47 -10.77 -6.32
C GLU A 21 -1.11 -9.80 -7.32
N GLU A 22 -2.44 -9.82 -7.45
CA GLU A 22 -3.17 -8.86 -8.28
C GLU A 22 -3.03 -7.42 -7.73
N CYS A 23 -3.20 -7.22 -6.42
CA CYS A 23 -2.98 -5.93 -5.78
C CYS A 23 -1.55 -5.42 -5.99
N ARG A 24 -0.55 -6.31 -5.92
CA ARG A 24 0.86 -5.98 -6.19
C ARG A 24 1.06 -5.52 -7.62
N GLN A 25 0.50 -6.23 -8.61
CA GLN A 25 0.61 -5.86 -10.01
C GLN A 25 -0.09 -4.53 -10.31
N ARG A 26 -1.27 -4.31 -9.73
CA ARG A 26 -1.98 -3.02 -9.81
C ARG A 26 -1.13 -1.89 -9.24
N LEU A 27 -0.53 -2.08 -8.07
CA LEU A 27 0.34 -1.09 -7.46
C LEU A 27 1.55 -0.74 -8.33
N LEU A 28 2.22 -1.76 -8.88
CA LEU A 28 3.34 -1.55 -9.80
C LEU A 28 2.90 -0.85 -11.09
N GLY A 29 1.71 -1.16 -11.60
CA GLY A 29 1.11 -0.47 -12.73
C GLY A 29 0.85 1.02 -12.44
N LEU A 30 0.29 1.33 -11.27
CA LEU A 30 0.05 2.71 -10.83
C LEU A 30 1.37 3.49 -10.68
N LEU A 31 2.38 2.87 -10.06
CA LEU A 31 3.71 3.47 -9.95
C LEU A 31 4.39 3.66 -11.31
N ALA A 32 4.22 2.73 -12.25
CA ALA A 32 4.78 2.88 -13.59
C ALA A 32 4.06 3.96 -14.42
N ALA A 33 2.80 4.29 -14.11
CA ALA A 33 1.95 5.12 -14.96
C ALA A 33 2.00 6.64 -14.70
N GLY A 34 2.43 7.11 -13.52
CA GLY A 34 2.46 8.54 -13.22
C GLY A 34 3.36 8.90 -12.05
N ASP A 35 3.76 10.17 -11.91
CA ASP A 35 4.78 10.64 -10.94
C ASP A 35 4.27 11.02 -9.54
N ALA A 36 3.02 10.71 -9.26
CA ALA A 36 2.37 11.16 -8.04
C ALA A 36 2.68 10.28 -6.81
N PRO A 37 2.57 10.85 -5.58
CA PRO A 37 2.74 10.08 -4.34
C PRO A 37 1.66 9.00 -4.21
N VAL A 38 2.05 7.89 -3.57
CA VAL A 38 1.16 6.73 -3.38
C VAL A 38 0.70 6.66 -1.93
N THR A 39 -0.60 6.53 -1.74
CA THR A 39 -1.22 6.24 -0.44
C THR A 39 -1.80 4.83 -0.46
N VAL A 40 -1.42 4.03 0.52
CA VAL A 40 -1.93 2.67 0.70
C VAL A 40 -2.92 2.69 1.86
N LEU A 41 -4.13 2.22 1.60
CA LEU A 41 -5.23 2.13 2.55
C LEU A 41 -5.60 0.66 2.72
N PHE A 42 -5.74 0.21 3.96
CA PHE A 42 -6.29 -1.10 4.26
C PHE A 42 -7.77 -0.98 4.65
N GLU A 43 -8.64 -1.63 3.89
CA GLU A 43 -10.08 -1.64 4.13
C GLU A 43 -10.46 -2.76 5.10
N GLY A 44 -10.62 -2.43 6.39
CA GLY A 44 -11.16 -3.31 7.42
C GLY A 44 -10.14 -3.72 8.49
N GLU A 45 -10.56 -3.70 9.75
CA GLU A 45 -9.70 -3.94 10.92
C GLU A 45 -9.36 -5.42 11.16
N GLU A 46 -10.19 -6.36 10.71
CA GLU A 46 -10.23 -7.68 11.36
C GLU A 46 -9.14 -8.67 10.93
N ARG A 47 -8.42 -8.45 9.81
CA ARG A 47 -7.48 -9.45 9.27
C ARG A 47 -6.31 -8.89 8.46
N LEU A 48 -5.69 -7.83 8.95
CA LEU A 48 -4.37 -7.45 8.42
C LEU A 48 -3.34 -8.48 8.89
N GLY A 49 -3.10 -9.48 8.04
CA GLY A 49 -2.12 -10.53 8.27
C GLY A 49 -0.77 -10.24 7.61
N VAL A 50 0.12 -11.22 7.64
CA VAL A 50 1.47 -11.17 7.04
C VAL A 50 1.45 -10.72 5.57
N VAL A 51 0.40 -11.09 4.82
CA VAL A 51 0.23 -10.74 3.40
C VAL A 51 0.05 -9.23 3.22
N ALA A 52 -0.74 -8.58 4.06
CA ALA A 52 -0.94 -7.13 3.99
C ALA A 52 0.35 -6.36 4.31
N MET A 53 1.12 -6.84 5.28
CA MET A 53 2.45 -6.29 5.61
C MET A 53 3.44 -6.47 4.45
N GLN A 54 3.46 -7.64 3.81
CA GLN A 54 4.28 -7.86 2.61
C GLN A 54 3.88 -6.93 1.47
N LEU A 55 2.59 -6.65 1.31
CA LEU A 55 2.10 -5.70 0.33
C LEU A 55 2.51 -4.26 0.67
N ALA A 56 2.41 -3.85 1.93
CA ALA A 56 2.89 -2.55 2.42
C ALA A 56 4.39 -2.36 2.15
N LEU A 57 5.19 -3.39 2.42
CA LEU A 57 6.62 -3.38 2.17
C LEU A 57 6.93 -3.29 0.67
N ALA A 58 6.23 -4.08 -0.15
CA ALA A 58 6.38 -4.03 -1.60
C ALA A 58 6.00 -2.66 -2.15
N ALA A 59 4.92 -2.06 -1.65
CA ALA A 59 4.48 -0.71 -1.99
C ALA A 59 5.54 0.34 -1.69
N THR A 60 6.03 0.34 -0.46
CA THR A 60 7.06 1.26 0.01
C THR A 60 8.36 1.11 -0.79
N THR A 61 8.77 -0.13 -1.05
CA THR A 61 9.99 -0.44 -1.82
C THR A 61 9.85 0.05 -3.26
N ALA A 62 8.71 -0.20 -3.89
CA ALA A 62 8.47 0.21 -5.27
C ALA A 62 8.35 1.73 -5.41
N ALA A 63 7.69 2.40 -4.45
CA ALA A 63 7.64 3.86 -4.41
C ALA A 63 9.04 4.46 -4.23
N ASN A 64 9.83 3.95 -3.29
CA ASN A 64 11.21 4.40 -3.08
C ASN A 64 12.09 4.16 -4.32
N ALA A 65 11.95 3.02 -5.00
CA ALA A 65 12.66 2.74 -6.25
C ALA A 65 12.27 3.70 -7.38
N ALA A 66 11.03 4.20 -7.37
CA ALA A 66 10.55 5.25 -8.27
C ALA A 66 10.92 6.66 -7.80
N GLY A 67 11.62 6.83 -6.67
CA GLY A 67 11.96 8.13 -6.09
C GLY A 67 10.77 8.86 -5.45
N ARG A 68 9.75 8.12 -5.01
CA ARG A 68 8.48 8.64 -4.49
C ARG A 68 8.23 8.25 -3.05
N ALA A 69 7.42 9.05 -2.36
CA ALA A 69 6.97 8.75 -1.02
C ALA A 69 5.75 7.81 -1.05
N ALA A 70 5.81 6.74 -0.24
CA ALA A 70 4.64 5.94 0.12
C ALA A 70 4.10 6.41 1.47
N SER A 71 2.79 6.66 1.53
CA SER A 71 2.10 7.10 2.74
C SER A 71 1.03 6.08 3.14
N PHE A 72 0.75 6.00 4.43
CA PHE A 72 -0.31 5.17 4.99
C PHE A 72 -1.21 6.04 5.87
N ASP A 73 -2.52 5.78 5.87
CA ASP A 73 -3.45 6.46 6.77
C ASP A 73 -3.28 6.01 8.22
N ALA A 74 -4.05 6.61 9.13
CA ALA A 74 -3.92 6.35 10.57
C ALA A 74 -4.27 4.90 10.92
N ASP A 75 -5.34 4.36 10.33
CA ASP A 75 -5.83 3.01 10.60
C ASP A 75 -4.87 1.95 10.03
N SER A 76 -4.36 2.16 8.81
CA SER A 76 -3.34 1.31 8.20
C SER A 76 -2.05 1.27 9.02
N ARG A 77 -1.62 2.44 9.51
CA ARG A 77 -0.40 2.55 10.33
C ARG A 77 -0.59 1.86 11.68
N ALA A 78 -1.76 1.99 12.31
CA ALA A 78 -2.09 1.30 13.55
C ALA A 78 -2.07 -0.22 13.37
N ALA A 79 -2.69 -0.72 12.30
CA ALA A 79 -2.70 -2.15 11.99
C ALA A 79 -1.30 -2.70 11.69
N LEU A 80 -0.47 -1.97 10.92
CA LEU A 80 0.91 -2.37 10.67
C LEU A 80 1.75 -2.35 11.95
N ALA A 81 1.54 -1.39 12.84
CA ALA A 81 2.20 -1.34 14.14
C ALA A 81 1.84 -2.55 15.03
N HIS A 82 0.60 -3.03 14.99
CA HIS A 82 0.19 -4.26 15.66
C HIS A 82 0.92 -5.51 15.13
N LEU A 83 1.40 -5.46 13.88
CA LEU A 83 2.19 -6.51 13.26
C LEU A 83 3.70 -6.36 13.49
N GLY A 84 4.14 -5.31 14.19
CA GLY A 84 5.55 -5.03 14.48
C GLY A 84 6.29 -4.29 13.36
N TRP A 85 5.57 -3.60 12.49
CA TRP A 85 6.19 -2.76 11.45
C TRP A 85 6.53 -1.37 11.98
N GLU A 86 7.81 -0.99 11.89
CA GLU A 86 8.35 0.32 12.32
C GLU A 86 8.77 1.18 11.10
N GLY A 87 7.89 1.27 10.10
CA GLY A 87 8.13 1.99 8.84
C GLY A 87 8.36 3.48 8.96
#